data_AF-A0A971G049-F1
#
_entry.id   AF-A0A971G049-F1
#
_cell.length_a   1.000
_cell.length_b   1.000
_cell.length_c   1.000
_cell.angle_alpha   90.00
_cell.angle_beta   90.00
_cell.angle_gamma   90.00
#
_symmetry.space_group_name_H-M   'P 1'
#
loop_
_entity.id
_entity.type
_entity.pdbx_description
1 polymer ?
#
loop_
_entity_poly.entity_id
_entity_poly.type
_entity_poly.pdbx_seq_one_letter_code
_entity_poly.pdbx_strand_id
1 'polypeptide(L)'
;MRRSIRIWPVLAIIGCMLAAFLWSSSQVTGAIKQVDNMYKQSRVKLTQLQNEQASLKETLELVGTEAFIENQARTLYGYMKPDEIRFVITNPEALYGTDMIPTE
;
A
#
# COMPACT_ATOMS: atom_id res chain seq x y z
N MET A 1 -57.38 40.68 31.64
CA MET A 1 -56.12 41.45 31.60
C MET A 1 -55.04 40.62 30.91
N ARG A 2 -54.75 40.88 29.62
CA ARG A 2 -53.62 40.22 28.93
C ARG A 2 -52.34 41.00 29.27
N ARG A 3 -51.47 40.43 30.11
CA ARG A 3 -50.13 40.98 30.37
C ARG A 3 -49.34 40.87 29.07
N SER A 4 -48.99 42.00 28.48
CA SER A 4 -48.04 42.06 27.36
C SER A 4 -46.67 41.63 27.90
N ILE A 5 -46.36 40.34 27.74
CA ILE A 5 -45.03 39.83 28.00
C ILE A 5 -44.09 40.59 27.06
N ARG A 6 -43.08 41.27 27.62
CA ARG A 6 -42.02 41.87 26.81
C ARG A 6 -41.34 40.70 26.10
N ILE A 7 -41.51 40.61 24.78
CA ILE A 7 -41.03 39.50 23.93
C ILE A 7 -39.50 39.44 23.80
N TRP A 8 -38.82 40.55 24.13
CA TRP A 8 -37.37 40.69 24.09
C TRP A 8 -36.59 39.67 24.95
N PRO A 9 -36.89 39.48 26.26
CA PRO A 9 -36.23 38.46 27.07
C PRO A 9 -36.47 37.03 26.57
N VAL A 10 -37.64 36.73 26.01
CA VAL A 10 -37.95 35.40 25.46
C VAL A 10 -37.09 35.12 24.21
N LEU A 11 -36.94 36.12 23.33
CA LEU A 11 -36.05 36.05 22.17
C LEU A 11 -34.57 35.87 22.57
N ALA A 12 -34.13 36.55 23.63
CA ALA A 12 -32.76 36.39 24.13
C ALA A 12 -32.49 34.97 24.66
N ILE A 13 -33.43 34.38 25.40
CA ILE A 13 -33.30 33.01 25.92
C ILE A 13 -33.25 31.98 24.79
N ILE A 14 -34.10 32.13 23.77
CA ILE A 14 -34.11 31.25 22.59
C ILE A 14 -32.79 31.39 21.81
N GLY A 15 -32.29 32.62 21.64
CA GLY A 15 -31.00 32.87 21.01
C GLY A 15 -29.84 32.21 21.76
N CYS A 16 -29.82 32.30 23.09
CA CYS A 16 -28.82 31.62 23.93
C CYS A 16 -28.90 30.09 23.81
N MET A 17 -30.11 29.51 23.79
CA MET A 17 -30.28 28.06 23.60
C MET A 17 -29.77 27.60 22.23
N LEU A 18 -30.07 28.34 21.16
CA LEU A 18 -29.60 28.01 19.82
C LEU A 18 -28.07 28.14 19.70
N ALA A 19 -27.48 29.17 20.31
CA ALA A 19 -26.03 29.34 20.32
C ALA A 19 -25.32 28.17 21.04
N ALA A 20 -25.83 27.75 22.20
CA ALA A 20 -25.31 26.61 22.94
C ALA A 20 -25.45 25.30 22.16
N PHE A 21 -26.58 25.10 21.49
CA PHE A 21 -26.83 23.91 20.67
C PHE A 21 -25.90 23.84 19.44
N LEU A 22 -25.70 24.96 18.74
CA LEU A 22 -24.79 25.04 17.59
C LEU A 22 -23.33 24.80 18.00
N TRP A 23 -22.92 25.29 19.17
CA TRP A 23 -21.58 25.06 19.72
C TRP A 23 -21.34 23.59 20.09
N SER A 24 -22.36 22.91 20.63
CA SER A 24 -22.27 21.47 20.91
C SER A 24 -22.26 20.64 19.61
N SER A 25 -23.03 21.05 18.61
CA SER A 25 -23.12 20.35 17.32
C SER A 25 -21.83 20.43 16.49
N SER A 26 -21.15 21.58 16.55
CA SER A 26 -19.86 21.76 15.86
C SER A 26 -18.76 20.85 16.43
N GLN A 27 -18.79 20.57 17.74
CA GLN A 27 -17.87 19.62 18.40
C GLN A 27 -18.11 18.16 17.94
N VAL A 28 -19.38 17.75 17.77
CA VAL A 28 -19.75 16.39 17.34
C VAL A 28 -19.27 16.10 15.91
N THR A 29 -19.30 17.11 15.04
CA THR A 29 -18.86 16.97 13.64
C THR A 29 -17.34 16.72 13.54
N GLY A 30 -16.55 17.26 14.49
CA GLY A 30 -15.11 17.02 14.58
C GLY A 30 -14.76 15.58 14.95
N ALA A 31 -15.49 15.00 15.91
CA ALA A 31 -15.27 13.63 16.37
C ALA A 31 -15.56 12.58 15.28
N ILE A 32 -16.61 12.78 14.48
CA ILE A 32 -16.96 11.88 13.37
C ILE A 32 -15.87 11.88 12.28
N LYS A 33 -15.32 13.05 11.96
CA LYS A 33 -14.22 13.16 10.98
C LYS A 33 -12.93 12.49 11.46
N GLN A 34 -12.62 12.57 12.75
CA GLN A 34 -11.46 11.88 13.30
C GLN A 34 -11.62 10.37 13.25
N VAL A 35 -12.80 9.85 13.61
CA VAL A 35 -13.07 8.41 13.55
C VAL A 35 -13.01 7.91 12.11
N ASP A 36 -13.64 8.59 11.15
CA ASP A 36 -13.58 8.19 9.73
C ASP A 36 -12.14 8.17 9.18
N ASN A 37 -11.33 9.17 9.53
CA ASN A 37 -9.92 9.21 9.14
C ASN A 37 -9.11 8.05 9.77
N MET A 38 -9.35 7.72 11.04
CA MET A 38 -8.70 6.58 11.70
C MET A 38 -9.11 5.25 11.07
N TYR A 39 -10.38 5.08 10.71
CA TYR A 39 -10.87 3.89 10.01
C TYR A 39 -10.24 3.75 8.63
N LYS A 40 -10.16 4.85 7.86
CA LYS A 40 -9.49 4.86 6.55
C LYS A 40 -8.01 4.52 6.68
N GLN A 41 -7.31 5.12 7.65
CA GLN A 41 -5.90 4.85 7.89
C GLN A 41 -5.65 3.39 8.31
N SER A 42 -6.54 2.82 9.13
CA SER A 42 -6.45 1.42 9.55
C SER A 42 -6.70 0.47 8.39
N ARG A 43 -7.66 0.77 7.50
CA ARG A 43 -7.89 -0.01 6.27
C ARG A 43 -6.69 0.02 5.34
N VAL A 44 -6.07 1.19 5.12
CA VAL A 44 -4.86 1.30 4.29
C VAL A 44 -3.73 0.44 4.84
N LYS A 45 -3.50 0.48 6.17
CA LYS A 45 -2.49 -0.37 6.83
C LYS A 45 -2.79 -1.86 6.67
N LEU A 46 -4.06 -2.27 6.81
CA LEU A 46 -4.44 -3.67 6.60
C LEU A 46 -4.18 -4.12 5.16
N THR A 47 -4.53 -3.29 4.17
CA THR A 47 -4.25 -3.60 2.76
C THR A 47 -2.76 -3.67 2.46
N GLN A 48 -1.94 -2.79 3.04
CA GLN A 48 -0.48 -2.85 2.91
C GLN A 48 0.09 -4.15 3.48
N LEU A 49 -0.30 -4.50 4.71
CA LEU A 49 0.17 -5.74 5.35
C LEU A 49 -0.29 -7.00 4.60
N GLN A 50 -1.50 -7.00 4.04
CA GLN A 50 -1.98 -8.12 3.21
C GLN A 50 -1.17 -8.24 1.91
N ASN A 51 -0.83 -7.13 1.26
CA ASN A 51 -0.01 -7.13 0.07
C ASN A 51 1.42 -7.61 0.37
N GLU A 52 2.01 -7.16 1.48
CA GLU A 52 3.32 -7.63 1.94
C GLU A 52 3.30 -9.14 2.25
N GLN A 53 2.24 -9.63 2.90
CA GLN A 53 2.10 -11.06 3.16
C GLN A 53 1.99 -11.87 1.85
N ALA A 54 1.25 -11.36 0.86
CA ALA A 54 1.11 -12.01 -0.44
C ALA A 54 2.45 -12.07 -1.20
N SER A 55 3.19 -10.97 -1.25
CA SER A 55 4.50 -10.94 -1.94
C SER A 55 5.55 -11.80 -1.21
N LEU A 56 5.53 -11.82 0.12
CA LEU A 56 6.41 -12.67 0.90
C LEU A 56 6.08 -14.15 0.67
N LYS A 57 4.78 -14.50 0.61
CA LYS A 57 4.33 -15.86 0.30
C LYS A 57 4.75 -16.30 -1.10
N GLU A 58 4.59 -15.46 -2.11
CA GLU A 58 5.07 -15.72 -3.47
C GLU A 58 6.57 -15.96 -3.49
N THR A 59 7.34 -15.12 -2.79
CA THR A 59 8.79 -15.30 -2.65
C THR A 59 9.14 -16.63 -1.97
N LEU A 60 8.39 -17.03 -0.96
CA LEU A 60 8.61 -18.27 -0.22
C LEU A 60 8.27 -19.50 -1.07
N GLU A 61 7.21 -19.43 -1.87
CA GLU A 61 6.85 -20.45 -2.86
C GLU A 61 7.95 -20.57 -3.94
N LEU A 62 8.51 -19.45 -4.40
CA LEU A 62 9.63 -19.43 -5.35
C LEU A 62 10.91 -20.02 -4.76
N VAL A 63 11.27 -19.66 -3.52
CA VAL A 63 12.47 -20.21 -2.85
C VAL A 63 12.33 -21.72 -2.59
N GLY A 64 11.11 -22.20 -2.34
CA GLY A 64 10.81 -23.61 -2.15
C GLY A 64 10.73 -24.43 -3.44
N THR A 65 10.68 -23.80 -4.61
CA THR A 65 10.66 -24.53 -5.89
C THR A 65 12.03 -25.05 -6.30
N GLU A 66 12.05 -26.26 -6.89
CA GLU A 66 13.25 -26.91 -7.42
C GLU A 66 14.04 -26.01 -8.39
N ALA A 67 13.35 -25.13 -9.13
CA ALA A 67 13.96 -24.16 -10.04
C ALA A 67 14.91 -23.18 -9.34
N PHE A 68 14.57 -22.72 -8.12
CA PHE A 68 15.45 -21.84 -7.35
C PHE A 68 16.68 -22.58 -6.84
N ILE A 69 16.50 -23.79 -6.33
CA ILE A 69 17.59 -24.66 -5.86
C ILE A 69 18.54 -24.99 -7.03
N GLU A 70 17.98 -25.34 -8.19
CA GLU A 70 18.72 -25.60 -9.42
C GLU A 70 19.51 -24.37 -9.88
N ASN A 71 18.91 -23.18 -9.85
CA ASN A 71 19.58 -21.95 -10.25
C ASN A 71 20.72 -21.57 -9.27
N GLN A 72 20.50 -21.72 -7.96
CA GLN A 72 21.54 -21.55 -6.94
C GLN A 72 22.66 -22.58 -7.11
N ALA A 73 22.34 -23.85 -7.36
CA ALA A 73 23.33 -24.91 -7.59
C ALA A 73 24.17 -24.65 -8.85
N ARG A 74 23.54 -24.16 -9.92
CA ARG A 74 24.21 -23.73 -11.16
C ARG A 74 25.15 -22.55 -10.95
N THR A 75 24.69 -21.53 -10.21
CA THR A 75 25.45 -20.28 -10.02
C THR A 75 26.62 -20.45 -9.05
N LEU A 76 26.40 -21.11 -7.91
CA LEU A 76 27.41 -21.23 -6.86
C LEU A 76 28.39 -22.39 -7.08
N TYR A 77 27.89 -23.52 -7.57
CA TYR A 77 28.66 -24.76 -7.65
C TYR A 77 28.89 -25.24 -9.08
N GLY A 78 28.39 -24.52 -10.08
CA GLY A 78 28.50 -24.93 -11.48
C GLY A 78 27.79 -26.26 -11.76
N TYR A 79 26.80 -26.61 -10.94
CA TYR A 79 26.06 -27.87 -11.08
C TYR A 79 25.37 -27.94 -12.44
N MET A 80 25.44 -29.09 -13.10
CA MET A 80 24.74 -29.39 -14.35
C MET A 80 23.96 -30.68 -14.18
N LYS A 81 22.78 -30.76 -14.79
CA LYS A 81 22.04 -32.02 -14.80
C LYS A 81 22.80 -33.06 -15.64
N PRO A 82 22.62 -34.36 -15.35
CA PRO A 82 23.05 -35.41 -16.26
C PRO A 82 22.47 -35.10 -17.66
N ASP A 83 23.31 -35.17 -18.68
CA ASP A 83 23.00 -34.83 -20.09
C ASP A 83 22.99 -33.33 -20.48
N GLU A 84 23.41 -32.42 -19.59
CA GLU A 84 23.65 -31.01 -19.96
C GLU A 84 25.12 -30.72 -20.30
N ILE A 85 25.35 -29.89 -21.32
CA ILE A 85 26.68 -29.41 -21.72
C ILE A 85 26.77 -27.88 -21.57
N ARG A 86 27.79 -27.41 -20.84
CA ARG A 86 28.07 -25.98 -20.67
C ARG A 86 28.87 -25.46 -21.85
N PHE A 87 28.26 -24.61 -22.66
CA PHE A 87 28.96 -23.81 -23.67
C PHE A 87 29.51 -22.53 -23.02
N VAL A 88 30.83 -22.43 -22.88
CA VAL A 88 31.52 -21.19 -22.51
C VAL A 88 32.19 -20.65 -23.75
N ILE A 89 31.73 -19.51 -24.26
CA ILE A 89 32.37 -18.83 -25.39
C ILE A 89 33.59 -18.09 -24.85
N THR A 90 34.77 -18.69 -24.98
CA THR A 90 36.04 -18.13 -24.51
C THR A 90 36.59 -17.02 -25.42
N ASN A 91 36.11 -16.95 -26.67
CA ASN A 91 36.52 -15.94 -27.64
C ASN A 91 35.31 -15.50 -28.49
N PRO A 92 34.55 -14.49 -28.03
CA PRO A 92 33.34 -14.04 -28.74
C PRO A 92 33.65 -13.33 -30.06
N GLU A 93 34.87 -12.80 -30.22
CA GLU A 93 35.29 -12.05 -31.40
C GLU A 93 35.50 -12.96 -32.63
N ALA A 94 35.79 -14.24 -32.40
CA ALA A 94 35.91 -15.25 -33.46
C ALA A 94 34.56 -15.66 -34.07
N LEU A 95 33.43 -15.39 -33.40
CA LEU A 95 32.11 -15.77 -33.88
C LEU A 95 31.49 -14.74 -34.83
N TYR A 96 31.85 -13.46 -34.68
CA TYR A 96 31.24 -12.36 -35.44
C TYR A 96 32.22 -11.63 -36.36
N GLY A 97 33.53 -11.88 -36.27
CA GLY A 97 34.53 -11.18 -37.07
C GLY A 97 34.51 -9.66 -36.81
N THR A 98 35.19 -8.88 -37.65
CA THR A 98 35.23 -7.40 -37.56
C THR A 98 33.95 -6.71 -38.01
N ASP A 99 32.88 -7.48 -38.24
CA ASP A 99 31.63 -6.93 -38.74
C ASP A 99 30.83 -6.40 -37.55
N MET A 100 30.72 -5.09 -37.52
CA MET A 100 30.02 -4.30 -36.51
C MET A 100 28.62 -4.89 -36.23
N ILE A 101 28.34 -5.11 -34.95
CA ILE A 101 27.00 -5.43 -34.44
C ILE A 101 26.04 -4.34 -34.96
N PRO A 102 24.97 -4.69 -35.71
CA PRO A 102 23.95 -3.72 -36.07
C PRO A 102 23.29 -3.23 -34.78
N THR A 103 23.50 -1.95 -34.47
CA THR A 103 22.75 -1.27 -33.41
C THR A 103 21.36 -0.96 -33.96
N GLU A 104 20.35 -1.75 -33.58
CA GLU A 104 18.95 -1.30 -33.60
C GLU A 104 18.62 -0.48 -32.35
#